data_AF-E0U9R6-F1
#
_entry.id   AF-E0U9R6-F1
#
_cell.length_a   1.000
_cell.length_b   1.000
_cell.length_c   1.000
_cell.angle_alpha   90.00
_cell.angle_beta   90.00
_cell.angle_gamma   90.00
#
_symmetry.space_group_name_H-M   'P 1'
#
loop_
_entity.id
_entity.type
_entity.pdbx_description
1 polymer ?
#
loop_
_entity_poly.entity_id
_entity_poly.type
_entity_poly.pdbx_seq_one_letter_code
_entity_poly.pdbx_strand_id
1 'polypeptide(L)'
;MKPIILLLLLIISLSITRPAQAALCRTLEGKQICITYIKRSAKYYWEYRASVKINGVATPIEKYNCRDRIKITKDGTLVPFEANGAGELICRFFS
;
A
#
# COMPACT_ATOMS: atom_id res chain seq x y z
N MET A 1 30.74 -24.21 -28.61
CA MET A 1 29.37 -24.64 -28.25
C MET A 1 29.09 -24.59 -26.74
N LYS A 2 29.95 -25.13 -25.87
CA LYS A 2 29.81 -25.06 -24.39
C LYS A 2 29.63 -23.64 -23.77
N PRO A 3 30.37 -22.60 -24.16
CA PRO A 3 30.22 -21.28 -23.52
C PRO A 3 28.92 -20.57 -23.94
N ILE A 4 28.42 -20.85 -25.14
CA ILE A 4 27.17 -20.27 -25.64
C ILE A 4 25.98 -20.83 -24.86
N ILE A 5 25.98 -22.13 -24.58
CA ILE A 5 24.95 -22.78 -23.75
C ILE A 5 24.98 -22.22 -22.33
N LEU A 6 26.18 -22.01 -21.76
CA LEU A 6 26.33 -21.43 -20.42
C LEU A 6 25.81 -19.98 -20.38
N LEU A 7 26.11 -19.18 -21.41
CA LEU A 7 25.63 -17.82 -21.54
C LEU A 7 24.11 -17.76 -21.69
N LEU A 8 23.54 -18.67 -22.49
CA LEU A 8 22.10 -18.76 -22.68
C LEU A 8 21.37 -19.13 -21.39
N LEU A 9 21.91 -20.11 -20.63
CA LEU A 9 21.40 -20.50 -19.32
C LEU A 9 21.47 -19.35 -18.31
N LEU A 10 22.56 -18.57 -18.33
CA LEU A 10 22.71 -17.40 -17.47
C LEU A 10 21.63 -16.34 -17.78
N ILE A 11 21.41 -16.05 -19.06
CA ILE A 11 20.39 -15.08 -19.49
C ILE A 11 18.98 -15.55 -19.10
N ILE A 12 18.67 -16.83 -19.31
CA ILE A 12 17.36 -17.40 -18.93
C ILE A 12 17.15 -17.34 -17.41
N SER A 13 18.20 -17.55 -16.61
CA SER A 13 18.11 -17.47 -15.14
C SER A 13 17.81 -16.06 -14.62
N LEU A 14 18.30 -15.02 -15.33
CA LEU A 14 18.06 -13.61 -14.99
C LEU A 14 16.66 -13.13 -15.38
N SER A 15 15.98 -13.82 -16.31
CA SER A 15 14.62 -13.48 -16.74
C SER A 15 13.53 -13.85 -15.71
N ILE A 16 13.87 -14.59 -14.66
CA ILE A 16 12.93 -15.04 -13.62
C ILE A 16 12.97 -14.10 -12.41
N THR A 17 12.72 -12.81 -12.61
CA THR A 17 12.50 -11.88 -11.50
C THR A 17 11.01 -11.78 -11.20
N ARG A 18 10.58 -12.11 -9.97
CA ARG A 18 9.21 -11.83 -9.52
C ARG A 18 9.10 -10.35 -9.12
N PRO A 19 7.99 -9.67 -9.44
CA PRO A 19 7.75 -8.33 -8.94
C PRO A 19 7.73 -8.36 -7.41
N ALA A 20 8.64 -7.61 -6.77
CA ALA A 20 8.64 -7.43 -5.34
C ALA A 20 7.46 -6.51 -4.98
N GLN A 21 6.42 -7.08 -4.39
CA GLN A 21 5.31 -6.31 -3.80
C GLN A 21 5.80 -5.78 -2.44
N ALA A 22 6.48 -4.64 -2.47
CA ALA A 22 6.84 -3.95 -1.24
C ALA A 22 5.57 -3.31 -0.66
N ALA A 23 5.08 -3.84 0.47
CA ALA A 23 4.11 -3.11 1.28
C ALA A 23 4.78 -1.83 1.77
N LEU A 24 4.14 -0.67 1.57
CA LEU A 24 4.66 0.60 2.09
C LEU A 24 4.46 0.60 3.62
N CYS A 25 5.53 0.28 4.35
CA CYS A 25 5.56 0.27 5.80
C CYS A 25 6.25 1.52 6.36
N ARG A 26 5.65 2.13 7.38
CA ARG A 26 6.26 3.19 8.19
C ARG A 26 5.97 2.95 9.65
N THR A 27 6.98 3.17 10.49
CA THR A 27 6.83 3.20 11.94
C THR A 27 6.70 4.65 12.37
N LEU A 28 5.57 4.99 12.98
CA LEU A 28 5.28 6.31 13.51
C LEU A 28 4.85 6.15 14.97
N GLU A 29 5.53 6.83 15.90
CA GLU A 29 5.21 6.79 17.34
C GLU A 29 5.09 5.36 17.90
N GLY A 30 5.95 4.44 17.45
CA GLY A 30 5.93 3.03 17.89
C GLY A 30 4.83 2.18 17.26
N LYS A 31 3.94 2.76 16.43
CA LYS A 31 2.97 2.02 15.61
C LYS A 31 3.55 1.74 14.24
N GLN A 32 3.64 0.47 13.85
CA GLN A 32 3.99 0.08 12.48
C GLN A 32 2.72 0.04 11.64
N ILE A 33 2.66 0.88 10.60
CA ILE A 33 1.56 0.94 9.64
C ILE A 33 2.10 0.48 8.28
N CYS A 34 1.53 -0.59 7.75
CA CYS A 34 1.86 -1.11 6.42
C CYS A 34 0.65 -1.05 5.51
N ILE A 35 0.77 -0.43 4.35
CA ILE A 35 -0.29 -0.45 3.33
C ILE A 35 -0.23 -1.78 2.59
N THR A 36 -1.28 -2.60 2.73
CA THR A 36 -1.38 -3.93 2.10
C THR A 36 -2.16 -3.90 0.80
N TYR A 37 -3.12 -2.97 0.68
CA TYR A 37 -3.87 -2.72 -0.53
C TYR A 37 -4.17 -1.23 -0.63
N ILE A 38 -4.07 -0.68 -1.84
CA ILE A 38 -4.49 0.68 -2.13
C ILE A 38 -4.99 0.80 -3.56
N LYS A 39 -6.10 1.49 -3.75
CA LYS A 39 -6.67 1.84 -5.05
C LYS A 39 -7.30 3.22 -4.99
N ARG A 40 -6.83 4.13 -5.85
CA ARG A 40 -7.44 5.45 -6.01
C ARG A 40 -8.78 5.33 -6.74
N SER A 41 -9.75 6.16 -6.37
CA SER A 41 -11.01 6.31 -7.10
C SER A 41 -10.78 6.93 -8.48
N ALA A 42 -11.52 6.47 -9.48
CA ALA A 42 -11.50 7.04 -10.83
C ALA A 42 -12.33 8.33 -10.93
N LYS A 43 -13.33 8.52 -10.05
CA LYS A 43 -14.22 9.69 -10.06
C LYS A 43 -13.69 10.84 -9.18
N TYR A 44 -13.07 10.50 -8.04
CA TYR A 44 -12.62 11.46 -7.05
C TYR A 44 -11.14 11.24 -6.75
N TYR A 45 -10.25 12.08 -7.30
CA TYR A 45 -8.80 11.86 -7.20
C TYR A 45 -8.26 11.89 -5.75
N TRP A 46 -8.99 12.52 -4.83
CA TRP A 46 -8.68 12.60 -3.40
C TRP A 46 -9.21 11.40 -2.59
N GLU A 47 -9.88 10.44 -3.22
CA GLU A 47 -10.47 9.28 -2.55
C GLU A 47 -9.68 8.01 -2.83
N TYR A 48 -9.36 7.28 -1.77
CA TYR A 48 -8.67 6.00 -1.83
C TYR A 48 -9.48 4.91 -1.15
N ARG A 49 -9.43 3.69 -1.69
CA ARG A 49 -9.83 2.48 -1.00
C ARG A 49 -8.57 1.75 -0.60
N ALA A 50 -8.39 1.51 0.69
CA ALA A 50 -7.15 0.91 1.20
C ALA A 50 -7.43 -0.05 2.36
N SER A 51 -6.59 -1.09 2.44
CA SER A 51 -6.43 -1.92 3.64
C SER A 51 -5.01 -1.69 4.15
N VAL A 52 -4.88 -1.60 5.47
CA VAL A 52 -3.60 -1.42 6.14
C VAL A 52 -3.41 -2.49 7.21
N LYS A 53 -2.17 -2.73 7.60
CA LYS A 53 -1.80 -3.57 8.73
C LYS A 53 -1.19 -2.67 9.80
N ILE A 54 -1.81 -2.59 10.97
CA ILE A 54 -1.34 -1.81 12.11
C ILE A 54 -0.82 -2.80 13.16
N ASN A 55 0.47 -2.72 13.49
CA ASN A 55 1.13 -3.64 14.43
C ASN A 55 0.86 -5.12 14.13
N GLY A 56 0.82 -5.49 12.85
CA GLY A 56 0.55 -6.87 12.44
C GLY A 56 -0.94 -7.25 12.30
N VAL A 57 -1.87 -6.36 12.63
CA VAL A 57 -3.31 -6.62 12.48
C VAL A 57 -3.85 -5.92 11.24
N ALA A 58 -4.41 -6.69 10.30
CA ALA A 58 -4.97 -6.15 9.05
C ALA A 58 -6.36 -5.54 9.28
N THR A 59 -6.59 -4.35 8.75
CA THR A 59 -7.89 -3.68 8.71
C THR A 59 -8.65 -4.10 7.45
N PRO A 60 -9.99 -4.06 7.45
CA PRO A 60 -10.76 -4.21 6.23
C PRO A 60 -10.42 -3.11 5.21
N ILE A 61 -10.86 -3.30 3.96
CA ILE A 61 -10.78 -2.25 2.95
C ILE A 61 -11.76 -1.14 3.32
N GLU A 62 -11.22 0.02 3.62
CA GLU A 62 -11.96 1.23 4.02
C GLU A 62 -11.68 2.35 3.02
N LYS A 63 -12.54 3.36 3.03
CA LYS A 63 -12.41 4.52 2.14
C LYS A 63 -11.76 5.67 2.89
N TYR A 64 -10.76 6.29 2.30
CA TYR A 64 -10.01 7.40 2.85
C TYR A 64 -10.21 8.62 1.94
N ASN A 65 -10.73 9.71 2.49
CA ASN A 65 -10.93 10.97 1.80
C ASN A 65 -9.84 11.95 2.24
N CYS A 66 -8.89 12.22 1.34
CA CYS A 66 -7.76 13.09 1.61
C CYS A 66 -8.10 14.58 1.63
N ARG A 67 -9.23 14.99 1.02
CA ARG A 67 -9.70 16.38 1.03
C ARG A 67 -10.27 16.73 2.40
N ASP A 68 -11.17 15.90 2.89
CA ASP A 68 -11.91 16.16 4.13
C ASP A 68 -11.20 15.56 5.36
N ARG A 69 -10.09 14.83 5.15
CA ARG A 69 -9.28 14.17 6.20
C ARG A 69 -10.10 13.21 7.06
N ILE A 70 -10.97 12.43 6.42
CA ILE A 70 -11.85 11.44 7.07
C ILE A 70 -11.70 10.06 6.44
N LYS A 71 -11.89 9.04 7.27
CA LYS A 71 -12.02 7.64 6.89
C LYS A 71 -13.48 7.23 7.03
N ILE A 72 -13.99 6.54 6.02
CA ILE A 72 -15.28 5.88 6.03
C ILE A 72 -15.01 4.40 6.26
N THR A 73 -15.41 3.92 7.43
CA THR A 73 -15.23 2.53 7.85
C THR A 73 -16.12 1.59 7.04
N LYS A 74 -15.90 0.28 7.19
CA LYS A 74 -16.69 -0.74 6.46
C LYS A 74 -18.20 -0.66 6.74
N ASP A 75 -18.59 -0.27 7.95
CA ASP A 75 -19.97 -0.02 8.41
C ASP A 75 -20.52 1.35 7.99
N GLY A 76 -19.71 2.19 7.33
CA GLY A 76 -20.14 3.51 6.83
C GLY A 76 -19.94 4.66 7.83
N THR A 77 -19.37 4.39 9.01
CA THR A 77 -19.07 5.41 10.01
C THR A 77 -17.96 6.34 9.53
N LEU A 78 -18.15 7.64 9.74
CA LEU A 78 -17.17 8.69 9.44
C LEU A 78 -16.25 8.88 10.65
N VAL A 79 -14.97 8.61 10.47
CA VAL A 79 -13.94 8.74 11.51
C VAL A 79 -12.88 9.74 11.02
N PRO A 80 -12.60 10.83 11.75
CA PRO A 80 -11.49 11.73 11.43
C PRO A 80 -10.16 11.00 11.38
N PHE A 81 -9.22 11.49 10.58
CA PHE A 81 -7.86 10.94 10.60
C PHE A 81 -7.19 11.16 11.95
N GLU A 82 -6.63 10.07 12.48
CA GLU A 82 -5.69 10.16 13.59
C GLU A 82 -4.40 10.84 13.11
N ALA A 83 -3.83 11.69 13.97
CA ALA A 83 -2.47 12.20 13.77
C ALA A 83 -1.49 11.01 13.65
N ASN A 84 -0.61 11.07 12.67
CA ASN A 84 0.33 10.01 12.31
C ASN A 84 -0.34 8.65 11.98
N GLY A 85 -1.64 8.67 11.69
CA GLY A 85 -2.43 7.48 11.37
C GLY A 85 -2.36 7.05 9.90
N ALA A 86 -3.06 5.96 9.60
CA ALA A 86 -3.10 5.39 8.25
C ALA A 86 -3.63 6.37 7.19
N GLY A 87 -4.62 7.20 7.53
CA GLY A 87 -5.19 8.18 6.61
C GLY A 87 -4.18 9.27 6.21
N GLU A 88 -3.46 9.82 7.18
CA GLU A 88 -2.39 10.79 6.89
C GLU A 88 -1.26 10.18 6.07
N LEU A 89 -0.86 8.95 6.41
CA LEU A 89 0.16 8.21 5.67
C LEU A 89 -0.24 8.05 4.20
N ILE A 90 -1.44 7.52 3.93
CA ILE A 90 -1.96 7.32 2.57
C ILE A 90 -1.96 8.64 1.80
N CYS A 91 -2.53 9.69 2.38
CA CYS A 91 -2.69 10.96 1.69
C CYS A 91 -1.37 11.71 1.47
N ARG A 92 -0.35 11.49 2.30
CA ARG A 92 0.97 12.09 2.09
C ARG A 92 1.76 11.40 0.96
N PHE A 93 1.63 10.09 0.81
CA PHE A 93 2.41 9.34 -0.18
C PHE A 93 1.74 9.21 -1.54
N PHE A 94 0.40 9.28 -1.57
CA PHE A 94 -0.34 9.02 -2.79
C PHE A 94 -1.16 10.21 -3.26
N SER A 95 -1.47 11.25 -2.47
CA SER A 95 -2.30 12.37 -2.96
C SER A 95 -1.59 13.27 -3.95
#